data_AF-A0A2V8NTZ2-F1
#
_entry.id   AF-A0A2V8NTZ2-F1
#
_cell.length_a   1.000
_cell.length_b   1.000
_cell.length_c   1.000
_cell.angle_alpha   90.00
_cell.angle_beta   90.00
_cell.angle_gamma   90.00
#
_symmetry.space_group_name_H-M   'P 1'
#
loop_
_entity.id
_entity.type
_entity.pdbx_description
1 polymer ?
#
loop_
_entity_poly.entity_id
_entity_poly.type
_entity_poly.pdbx_seq_one_letter_code
_entity_poly.pdbx_strand_id
1 'polypeptide(L)'
;MNWFRPLLMMFYAPARGMSEVRERSPLAISLLLALLAQTAYAFFTQWQFLDPLLAVRGPSIFFLILFQSVIPLLFIAVIFVPTLALLANVFERRASFGLVIQQEYASLASIVFYAWAAANIIAIPLVRLARATGFEAEFFVQFQKSLAAAVNQGSILPSVARSFADPRVQSLTFAALIILPLFAFWTVLGVREVFKLSAGRSLLVVIVSGILMFIIGPMILPLFNMVAFSPFLLIMLFILLRGYFGEVTRGHRARASFRQNLEAATLNPADASAHYNLGLIHQQRGELDEAQKRFERAIEIDADEVDAHYQLGRIAREQGRLPDAINHFNEVVARDQTHAQHEIWREIGATYLAAGQFEDAHDSLERFLEHRNMDPQGLYLMGRALAGLGRQREAADAMQACIEAVKTAPAYKYRTEKRWLNEAQQFLRSQA
;
A
#
# COMPACT_ATOMS: atom_id res chain seq x y z
N MET A 1 4.50 -19.83 -12.65
CA MET A 1 4.39 -18.36 -12.48
C MET A 1 3.71 -17.80 -13.72
N ASN A 2 2.42 -17.44 -13.65
CA ASN A 2 1.62 -17.04 -14.82
C ASN A 2 1.90 -15.57 -15.21
N TRP A 3 3.03 -15.33 -15.89
CA TRP A 3 3.44 -14.01 -16.41
C TRP A 3 2.44 -13.40 -17.41
N PHE A 4 1.57 -14.22 -18.00
CA PHE A 4 0.52 -13.78 -18.92
C PHE A 4 -0.70 -13.14 -18.23
N ARG A 5 -0.92 -13.45 -16.93
CA ARG A 5 -2.11 -12.99 -16.20
C ARG A 5 -2.20 -11.46 -16.08
N PRO A 6 -1.13 -10.71 -15.76
CA PRO A 6 -1.17 -9.25 -15.73
C PRO A 6 -1.51 -8.59 -17.08
N LEU A 7 -1.15 -9.23 -18.20
CA LEU A 7 -1.51 -8.76 -19.54
C LEU A 7 -3.00 -8.95 -19.81
N LEU A 8 -3.54 -10.12 -19.48
CA LEU A 8 -4.98 -10.37 -19.59
C LEU A 8 -5.79 -9.43 -18.69
N MET A 9 -5.29 -9.12 -17.49
CA MET A 9 -5.94 -8.20 -16.55
C MET A 9 -6.26 -6.85 -17.18
N MET A 10 -5.47 -6.36 -18.15
CA MET A 10 -5.79 -5.11 -18.87
C MET A 10 -7.20 -5.11 -19.48
N PHE A 11 -7.63 -6.26 -20.03
CA PHE A 11 -8.86 -6.37 -20.81
C PHE A 11 -10.07 -6.82 -19.98
N TYR A 12 -9.86 -7.47 -18.83
CA TYR A 12 -10.97 -7.96 -18.02
C TYR A 12 -11.08 -7.31 -16.63
N ALA A 13 -10.00 -6.76 -16.07
CA ALA A 13 -10.03 -6.12 -14.73
C ALA A 13 -11.01 -4.94 -14.64
N PRO A 14 -11.16 -4.08 -15.66
CA PRO A 14 -12.14 -3.02 -15.60
C PRO A 14 -13.59 -3.52 -15.71
N ALA A 15 -13.85 -4.71 -16.26
CA ALA A 15 -15.20 -5.26 -16.46
C ALA A 15 -15.65 -6.27 -15.39
N ARG A 16 -14.74 -7.03 -14.78
CA ARG A 16 -15.03 -8.03 -13.71
C ARG A 16 -14.53 -7.56 -12.35
N GLY A 17 -14.55 -6.25 -12.12
CA GLY A 17 -13.90 -5.59 -10.99
C GLY A 17 -14.26 -6.18 -9.62
N MET A 18 -13.25 -6.74 -8.95
CA MET A 18 -12.82 -6.39 -7.59
C MET A 18 -12.19 -7.56 -6.86
N SER A 19 -12.68 -8.80 -6.97
CA SER A 19 -12.11 -9.91 -6.19
C SER A 19 -10.61 -10.07 -6.49
N GLU A 20 -10.24 -10.26 -7.76
CA GLU A 20 -8.82 -10.46 -8.11
C GLU A 20 -7.94 -9.22 -7.92
N VAL A 21 -8.43 -8.02 -8.27
CA VAL A 21 -7.62 -6.78 -8.23
C VAL A 21 -7.43 -6.28 -6.80
N ARG A 22 -8.48 -6.35 -5.97
CA ARG A 22 -8.45 -5.94 -4.56
C ARG A 22 -7.62 -6.91 -3.71
N GLU A 23 -7.49 -8.16 -4.13
CA GLU A 23 -6.76 -9.21 -3.41
C GLU A 23 -5.28 -9.30 -3.80
N ARG A 24 -4.90 -8.98 -5.06
CA ARG A 24 -3.54 -9.33 -5.55
C ARG A 24 -2.85 -8.32 -6.48
N SER A 25 -3.45 -7.19 -6.85
CA SER A 25 -2.79 -6.27 -7.79
C SER A 25 -1.90 -5.26 -7.05
N PRO A 26 -0.57 -5.37 -7.12
CA PRO A 26 0.28 -4.28 -6.70
C PRO A 26 0.09 -3.15 -7.71
N LEU A 27 -0.36 -1.99 -7.24
CA LEU A 27 -0.44 -0.72 -7.99
C LEU A 27 0.77 -0.51 -8.92
N ALA A 28 1.95 -0.97 -8.50
CA ALA A 28 3.19 -0.98 -9.27
C ALA A 28 3.10 -1.74 -10.60
N ILE A 29 2.49 -2.92 -10.66
CA ILE A 29 2.38 -3.70 -11.90
C ILE A 29 1.42 -3.01 -12.88
N SER A 30 0.25 -2.56 -12.42
CA SER A 30 -0.68 -1.83 -13.28
C SER A 30 -0.08 -0.52 -13.81
N LEU A 31 0.68 0.21 -12.96
CA LEU A 31 1.37 1.43 -13.36
C LEU A 31 2.48 1.14 -14.37
N LEU A 32 3.30 0.11 -14.14
CA LEU A 32 4.36 -0.31 -15.06
C LEU A 32 3.79 -0.71 -16.42
N LEU A 33 2.69 -1.47 -16.42
CA LEU A 33 1.99 -1.86 -17.62
C LEU A 33 1.40 -0.66 -18.38
N ALA A 34 0.80 0.29 -17.66
CA ALA A 34 0.32 1.54 -18.24
C ALA A 34 1.45 2.38 -18.83
N LEU A 35 2.62 2.43 -18.18
CA LEU A 35 3.81 3.10 -18.69
C LEU A 35 4.34 2.45 -19.95
N LEU A 36 4.52 1.12 -19.94
CA LEU A 36 4.98 0.39 -21.11
C LEU A 36 4.01 0.54 -22.29
N ALA A 37 2.69 0.45 -22.04
CA ALA A 37 1.68 0.63 -23.07
C ALA A 37 1.69 2.06 -23.62
N GLN A 38 1.79 3.08 -22.77
CA GLN A 38 1.89 4.49 -23.17
C GLN A 38 3.15 4.75 -24.00
N THR A 39 4.30 4.23 -23.57
CA THR A 39 5.59 4.38 -24.26
C THR A 39 5.57 3.67 -25.61
N ALA A 40 5.06 2.43 -25.66
CA ALA A 40 4.90 1.70 -26.91
C ALA A 40 3.98 2.46 -27.88
N TYR A 41 2.82 2.91 -27.40
CA TYR A 41 1.90 3.72 -28.18
C TYR A 41 2.56 5.01 -28.71
N ALA A 42 3.24 5.78 -27.85
CA ALA A 42 3.91 7.01 -28.25
C ALA A 42 4.99 6.75 -29.31
N PHE A 43 5.76 5.68 -29.13
CA PHE A 43 6.78 5.26 -30.09
C PHE A 43 6.20 4.87 -31.44
N PHE A 44 5.18 3.99 -31.48
CA PHE A 44 4.60 3.50 -32.72
C PHE A 44 3.81 4.57 -33.48
N THR A 45 3.05 5.41 -32.76
CA THR A 45 2.22 6.44 -33.41
C THR A 45 3.03 7.65 -33.87
N GLN A 46 4.18 7.93 -33.23
CA GLN A 46 5.05 9.03 -33.63
C GLN A 46 6.26 8.58 -34.46
N TRP A 47 6.34 7.30 -34.85
CA TRP A 47 7.50 6.75 -35.55
C TRP A 47 7.98 7.60 -36.72
N GLN A 48 7.06 8.09 -37.57
CA GLN A 48 7.37 8.96 -38.72
C GLN A 48 8.09 10.27 -38.35
N PHE A 49 7.92 10.75 -37.12
CA PHE A 49 8.56 11.96 -36.61
C PHE A 49 9.81 11.65 -35.78
N LEU A 50 9.89 10.44 -35.22
CA LEU A 50 10.97 9.97 -34.38
C LEU A 50 12.14 9.42 -35.17
N ASP A 51 11.89 8.76 -36.30
CA ASP A 51 12.92 8.12 -37.14
C ASP A 51 14.02 9.11 -37.59
N PRO A 52 13.70 10.32 -38.10
CA PRO A 52 14.74 11.31 -38.43
C PRO A 52 15.50 11.82 -37.21
N LEU A 53 14.83 11.93 -36.06
CA LEU A 53 15.45 12.36 -34.81
C LEU A 53 16.37 11.29 -34.25
N LEU A 54 16.03 10.00 -34.42
CA LEU A 54 16.82 8.86 -33.97
C LEU A 54 18.18 8.84 -34.64
N ALA A 55 18.22 9.16 -35.94
CA ALA A 55 19.46 9.29 -36.69
C ALA A 55 20.39 10.40 -36.16
N VAL A 56 19.82 11.47 -35.56
CA VAL A 56 20.58 12.64 -35.10
C VAL A 56 20.96 12.56 -33.62
N ARG A 57 20.04 12.15 -32.75
CA ARG A 57 20.22 12.14 -31.28
C ARG A 57 20.52 10.75 -30.72
N GLY A 58 20.49 9.72 -31.57
CA GLY A 58 20.75 8.34 -31.18
C GLY A 58 19.71 7.79 -30.19
N PRO A 59 20.09 6.73 -29.43
CA PRO A 59 19.18 6.03 -28.52
C PRO A 59 18.63 6.88 -27.36
N SER A 60 19.17 8.09 -27.13
CA SER A 60 18.72 8.97 -26.04
C SER A 60 17.24 9.37 -26.14
N ILE A 61 16.67 9.35 -27.35
CA ILE A 61 15.25 9.66 -27.60
C ILE A 61 14.31 8.70 -26.88
N PHE A 62 14.71 7.45 -26.66
CA PHE A 62 13.90 6.50 -25.91
C PHE A 62 13.64 6.97 -24.48
N PHE A 63 14.63 7.59 -23.83
CA PHE A 63 14.45 8.16 -22.49
C PHE A 63 13.50 9.36 -22.51
N LEU A 64 13.58 10.21 -23.54
CA LEU A 64 12.67 11.34 -23.68
C LEU A 64 11.21 10.87 -23.80
N ILE A 65 10.94 9.87 -24.63
CA ILE A 65 9.60 9.28 -24.80
C ILE A 65 9.13 8.61 -23.51
N LEU A 66 10.02 7.89 -22.84
CA LEU A 66 9.71 7.25 -21.56
C LEU A 66 9.31 8.29 -20.51
N PHE A 67 10.09 9.36 -20.32
CA PHE A 67 9.78 10.43 -19.36
C PHE A 67 8.50 11.17 -19.73
N GLN A 68 8.28 11.46 -21.01
CA GLN A 68 7.03 12.06 -21.47
C GLN A 68 5.81 11.16 -21.22
N SER A 69 5.99 9.84 -21.28
CA SER A 69 4.95 8.85 -20.98
C SER A 69 4.53 8.81 -19.51
N VAL A 70 5.36 9.34 -18.60
CA VAL A 70 5.04 9.42 -17.16
C VAL A 70 3.98 10.49 -16.88
N ILE A 71 3.97 11.59 -17.63
CA ILE A 71 3.08 12.73 -17.42
C ILE A 71 1.59 12.34 -17.35
N PRO A 72 0.99 11.64 -18.36
CA PRO A 72 -0.41 11.24 -18.29
C PRO A 72 -0.70 10.31 -17.10
N LEU A 73 0.26 9.48 -16.69
CA LEU A 73 0.10 8.60 -15.53
C LEU A 73 0.10 9.37 -14.22
N LEU A 74 0.90 10.43 -14.09
CA LEU A 74 0.85 11.33 -12.93
C LEU A 74 -0.49 12.06 -12.86
N PHE A 75 -1.02 12.53 -13.98
CA PHE A 75 -2.38 13.09 -14.03
C PHE A 75 -3.44 12.10 -13.56
N ILE A 76 -3.36 10.87 -14.07
CA ILE A 76 -4.28 9.82 -13.66
C ILE A 76 -4.18 9.57 -12.16
N ALA A 77 -2.97 9.39 -11.63
CA ALA A 77 -2.72 9.07 -10.24
C ALA A 77 -3.16 10.19 -9.27
N VAL A 78 -2.73 11.42 -9.55
CA VAL A 78 -2.82 12.52 -8.58
C VAL A 78 -4.16 13.22 -8.65
N ILE A 79 -4.89 13.10 -9.76
CA ILE A 79 -6.06 13.97 -10.03
C ILE A 79 -7.25 13.18 -10.46
N PHE A 80 -7.11 12.42 -11.55
CA PHE A 80 -8.27 11.72 -12.11
C PHE A 80 -8.82 10.69 -11.12
N VAL A 81 -7.95 9.86 -10.52
CA VAL A 81 -8.36 8.85 -9.53
C VAL A 81 -8.97 9.48 -8.26
N PRO A 82 -8.36 10.49 -7.62
CA PRO A 82 -9.01 11.16 -6.48
C PRO A 82 -10.33 11.83 -6.83
N THR A 83 -10.45 12.42 -8.03
CA THR A 83 -11.69 13.04 -8.49
C THR A 83 -12.78 12.00 -8.70
N LEU A 84 -12.44 10.86 -9.32
CA LEU A 84 -13.35 9.72 -9.45
C LEU A 84 -13.84 9.24 -8.08
N ALA A 85 -12.93 9.06 -7.12
CA ALA A 85 -13.29 8.64 -5.77
C ALA A 85 -14.19 9.66 -5.06
N LEU A 86 -13.89 10.95 -5.20
CA LEU A 86 -14.69 12.04 -4.63
C LEU A 86 -16.11 12.03 -5.18
N LEU A 87 -16.24 12.08 -6.52
CA LEU A 87 -17.54 12.13 -7.18
C LEU A 87 -18.35 10.85 -6.98
N ALA A 88 -17.70 9.68 -7.02
CA ALA A 88 -18.38 8.43 -6.72
C ALA A 88 -18.93 8.41 -5.28
N ASN A 89 -18.18 8.93 -4.30
CA ASN A 89 -18.64 9.05 -2.92
C ASN A 89 -19.76 10.09 -2.72
N VAL A 90 -19.91 11.06 -3.63
CA VAL A 90 -21.06 11.98 -3.63
C VAL A 90 -22.34 11.25 -4.03
N PHE A 91 -22.28 10.34 -5.01
CA PHE A 91 -23.46 9.56 -5.43
C PHE A 91 -23.79 8.40 -4.50
N GLU A 92 -22.79 7.75 -3.90
CA GLU A 92 -22.94 6.74 -2.86
C GLU A 92 -22.04 7.08 -1.68
N ARG A 93 -22.63 7.68 -0.64
CA ARG A 93 -21.90 8.05 0.57
C ARG A 93 -21.51 6.80 1.35
N ARG A 94 -20.29 6.32 1.15
CA ARG A 94 -19.74 5.13 1.83
C ARG A 94 -19.01 5.50 3.12
N ALA A 95 -18.26 6.59 3.10
CA ALA A 95 -17.49 7.08 4.25
C ALA A 95 -17.05 8.55 4.05
N SER A 96 -16.24 9.06 4.97
CA SER A 96 -15.48 10.29 4.76
C SER A 96 -14.54 10.14 3.56
N PHE A 97 -14.30 11.22 2.81
CA PHE A 97 -13.46 11.17 1.61
C PHE A 97 -12.06 10.61 1.90
N GLY A 98 -11.45 11.01 3.01
CA GLY A 98 -10.16 10.48 3.45
C GLY A 98 -10.16 8.96 3.62
N LEU A 99 -11.23 8.41 4.22
CA LEU A 99 -11.35 6.97 4.40
C LEU A 99 -11.55 6.25 3.06
N VAL A 100 -12.32 6.82 2.14
CA VAL A 100 -12.51 6.25 0.79
C VAL A 100 -11.19 6.19 0.02
N ILE A 101 -10.38 7.25 0.06
CA ILE A 101 -9.05 7.25 -0.55
C ILE A 101 -8.15 6.20 0.10
N GLN A 102 -8.11 6.12 1.43
CA GLN A 102 -7.31 5.11 2.12
C GLN A 102 -7.73 3.67 1.79
N GLN A 103 -9.02 3.42 1.54
CA GLN A 103 -9.54 2.08 1.34
C GLN A 103 -9.61 1.64 -0.11
N GLU A 104 -9.85 2.56 -1.05
CA GLU A 104 -10.17 2.22 -2.44
C GLU A 104 -9.20 2.83 -3.46
N TYR A 105 -8.28 3.72 -3.05
CA TYR A 105 -7.38 4.36 -4.01
C TYR A 105 -6.54 3.34 -4.78
N ALA A 106 -5.92 2.36 -4.11
CA ALA A 106 -5.04 1.41 -4.78
C ALA A 106 -5.82 0.56 -5.80
N SER A 107 -7.02 0.08 -5.43
CA SER A 107 -7.91 -0.68 -6.32
C SER A 107 -8.35 0.16 -7.52
N LEU A 108 -8.85 1.38 -7.25
CA LEU A 108 -9.35 2.29 -8.27
C LEU A 108 -8.23 2.72 -9.22
N ALA A 109 -7.08 3.14 -8.69
CA ALA A 109 -5.92 3.52 -9.50
C ALA A 109 -5.44 2.36 -10.36
N SER A 110 -5.37 1.13 -9.83
CA SER A 110 -4.96 -0.04 -10.60
C SER A 110 -5.89 -0.29 -11.78
N ILE A 111 -7.21 -0.21 -11.56
CA ILE A 111 -8.22 -0.39 -12.61
C ILE A 111 -8.09 0.71 -13.67
N VAL A 112 -7.91 1.96 -13.26
CA VAL A 112 -7.74 3.08 -14.18
C VAL A 112 -6.45 2.95 -14.99
N PHE A 113 -5.34 2.50 -14.39
CA PHE A 113 -4.11 2.21 -15.12
C PHE A 113 -4.26 1.05 -16.09
N TYR A 114 -4.98 -0.02 -15.73
CA TYR A 114 -5.31 -1.10 -16.66
C TYR A 114 -6.17 -0.59 -17.83
N ALA A 115 -7.18 0.23 -17.56
CA ALA A 115 -8.01 0.87 -18.59
C ALA A 115 -7.16 1.74 -19.54
N TRP A 116 -6.21 2.50 -18.99
CA TRP A 116 -5.27 3.30 -19.79
C TRP A 116 -4.36 2.43 -20.65
N ALA A 117 -3.82 1.36 -20.09
CA ALA A 117 -2.97 0.41 -20.81
C ALA A 117 -3.72 -0.28 -21.96
N ALA A 118 -4.93 -0.77 -21.69
CA ALA A 118 -5.79 -1.39 -22.69
C ALA A 118 -6.14 -0.43 -23.82
N ALA A 119 -6.53 0.81 -23.49
CA ALA A 119 -6.86 1.82 -24.48
C ALA A 119 -5.68 2.14 -25.41
N ASN A 120 -4.46 2.27 -24.85
CA ASN A 120 -3.25 2.51 -25.65
C ASN A 120 -2.92 1.33 -26.57
N ILE A 121 -2.99 0.10 -26.08
CA ILE A 121 -2.69 -1.10 -26.88
C ILE A 121 -3.69 -1.26 -28.03
N ILE A 122 -4.99 -1.07 -27.75
CA ILE A 122 -6.04 -1.16 -28.77
C ILE A 122 -5.92 -0.01 -29.80
N ALA A 123 -5.49 1.17 -29.37
CA ALA A 123 -5.35 2.32 -30.25
C ALA A 123 -4.25 2.14 -31.32
N ILE A 124 -3.17 1.40 -31.04
CA ILE A 124 -2.06 1.20 -31.99
C ILE A 124 -2.55 0.66 -33.36
N PRO A 125 -3.22 -0.50 -33.46
CA PRO A 125 -3.69 -1.01 -34.74
C PRO A 125 -4.77 -0.12 -35.38
N LEU A 126 -5.62 0.53 -34.58
CA LEU A 126 -6.67 1.43 -35.09
C LEU A 126 -6.10 2.68 -35.75
N VAL A 127 -5.14 3.35 -35.09
CA VAL A 127 -4.43 4.51 -35.66
C VAL A 127 -3.68 4.09 -36.91
N ARG A 128 -3.00 2.93 -36.89
CA ARG A 128 -2.29 2.42 -38.07
C ARG A 128 -3.24 2.17 -39.25
N LEU A 129 -4.40 1.56 -38.99
CA LEU A 129 -5.42 1.30 -40.01
C LEU A 129 -5.99 2.62 -40.57
N ALA A 130 -6.31 3.58 -39.71
CA ALA A 130 -6.81 4.89 -40.12
C ALA A 130 -5.82 5.65 -41.00
N ARG A 131 -4.51 5.49 -40.76
CA ARG A 131 -3.46 6.03 -41.63
C ARG A 131 -3.37 5.29 -42.96
N ALA A 132 -3.34 3.96 -42.92
CA ALA A 132 -3.20 3.13 -44.10
C ALA A 132 -4.36 3.33 -45.09
N THR A 133 -5.56 3.59 -44.57
CA THR A 133 -6.76 3.85 -45.37
C THR A 133 -6.92 5.32 -45.80
N GLY A 134 -6.06 6.23 -45.32
CA GLY A 134 -6.18 7.67 -45.58
C GLY A 134 -7.26 8.37 -44.76
N PHE A 135 -8.00 7.66 -43.91
CA PHE A 135 -9.07 8.21 -43.08
C PHE A 135 -8.58 9.33 -42.14
N GLU A 136 -7.39 9.20 -41.54
CA GLU A 136 -6.81 10.25 -40.69
C GLU A 136 -6.61 11.55 -41.48
N ALA A 137 -6.13 11.45 -42.73
CA ALA A 137 -5.90 12.62 -43.58
C ALA A 137 -7.23 13.27 -44.01
N GLU A 138 -8.21 12.48 -44.41
CA GLU A 138 -9.54 12.97 -44.78
C GLU A 138 -10.23 13.68 -43.61
N PHE A 139 -10.17 13.08 -42.41
CA PHE A 139 -10.67 13.69 -41.19
C PHE A 139 -10.07 15.08 -40.96
N PHE A 140 -8.75 15.24 -41.09
CA PHE A 140 -8.11 16.54 -40.88
C PHE A 140 -8.39 17.54 -42.00
N VAL A 141 -8.52 17.11 -43.25
CA VAL A 141 -8.96 17.99 -44.34
C VAL A 141 -10.34 18.57 -44.03
N GLN A 142 -11.26 17.74 -43.56
CA GLN A 142 -12.60 18.19 -43.18
C GLN A 142 -12.58 19.07 -41.91
N PHE A 143 -11.82 18.67 -40.89
CA PHE A 143 -11.65 19.43 -39.66
C PHE A 143 -11.07 20.82 -39.93
N GLN A 144 -10.05 20.93 -40.78
CA GLN A 144 -9.46 22.22 -41.15
C GLN A 144 -10.45 23.13 -41.89
N LYS A 145 -11.32 22.58 -42.74
CA LYS A 145 -12.40 23.36 -43.38
C LYS A 145 -13.36 23.93 -42.33
N SER A 146 -13.79 23.12 -41.37
CA SER A 146 -14.64 23.57 -40.26
C SER A 146 -13.95 24.60 -39.38
N LEU A 147 -12.65 24.41 -39.10
CA LEU A 147 -11.84 25.33 -38.32
C LEU A 147 -11.69 26.68 -39.03
N ALA A 148 -11.42 26.69 -40.33
CA ALA A 148 -11.33 27.90 -41.14
C ALA A 148 -12.67 28.66 -41.17
N ALA A 149 -13.79 27.94 -41.29
CA ALA A 149 -15.12 28.55 -41.19
C ALA A 149 -15.36 29.21 -39.82
N ALA A 150 -14.97 28.54 -38.72
CA ALA A 150 -15.09 29.07 -37.37
C ALA A 150 -14.18 30.28 -37.10
N VAL A 151 -12.97 30.31 -37.70
CA VAL A 151 -12.08 31.49 -37.67
C VAL A 151 -12.71 32.66 -38.41
N ASN A 152 -13.27 32.42 -39.59
CA ASN A 152 -13.94 33.46 -40.38
C ASN A 152 -15.19 34.02 -39.67
N GLN A 153 -15.86 33.21 -38.85
CA GLN A 153 -16.98 33.61 -38.00
C GLN A 153 -16.55 34.29 -36.69
N GLY A 154 -15.24 34.45 -36.45
CA GLY A 154 -14.70 35.03 -35.22
C GLY A 154 -14.86 34.16 -33.96
N SER A 155 -15.32 32.91 -34.09
CA SER A 155 -15.56 32.01 -32.96
C SER A 155 -14.26 31.38 -32.43
N ILE A 156 -13.21 31.31 -33.24
CA ILE A 156 -11.90 30.74 -32.87
C ILE A 156 -10.79 31.72 -33.26
N LEU A 157 -9.82 31.91 -32.36
CA LEU A 157 -8.65 32.75 -32.61
C LEU A 157 -7.76 32.15 -33.71
N PRO A 158 -7.25 32.95 -34.67
CA PRO A 158 -6.33 32.47 -35.71
C PRO A 158 -5.03 31.85 -35.18
N SER A 159 -4.61 32.22 -33.96
CA SER A 159 -3.46 31.59 -33.29
C SER A 159 -3.74 30.12 -32.95
N VAL A 160 -4.94 29.82 -32.46
CA VAL A 160 -5.38 28.46 -32.13
C VAL A 160 -5.50 27.63 -33.40
N ALA A 161 -6.04 28.21 -34.48
CA ALA A 161 -6.16 27.49 -35.74
C ALA A 161 -4.79 27.10 -36.34
N ARG A 162 -3.77 27.95 -36.20
CA ARG A 162 -2.40 27.64 -36.61
C ARG A 162 -1.77 26.50 -35.83
N SER A 163 -2.12 26.33 -34.55
CA SER A 163 -1.61 25.21 -33.73
C SER A 163 -2.03 23.84 -34.28
N PHE A 164 -3.22 23.75 -34.90
CA PHE A 164 -3.74 22.54 -35.54
C PHE A 164 -3.24 22.32 -36.98
N ALA A 165 -2.39 23.21 -37.50
CA ALA A 165 -1.76 23.02 -38.81
C ALA A 165 -0.51 22.12 -38.74
N ASP A 166 0.08 21.92 -37.55
CA ASP A 166 1.24 21.05 -37.36
C ASP A 166 0.82 19.56 -37.51
N PRO A 167 1.40 18.80 -38.46
CA PRO A 167 1.12 17.38 -38.64
C PRO A 167 1.34 16.52 -37.39
N ARG A 168 2.27 16.91 -36.50
CA ARG A 168 2.51 16.22 -35.23
C ARG A 168 1.34 16.39 -34.27
N VAL A 169 0.82 17.62 -34.17
CA VAL A 169 -0.33 17.96 -33.33
C VAL A 169 -1.59 17.26 -33.85
N GLN A 170 -1.78 17.24 -35.17
CA GLN A 170 -2.86 16.48 -35.82
C GLN A 170 -2.79 15.00 -35.47
N SER A 171 -1.65 14.36 -35.73
CA SER A 171 -1.44 12.95 -35.42
C SER A 171 -1.72 12.61 -33.95
N LEU A 172 -1.29 13.46 -33.01
CA LEU A 172 -1.53 13.26 -31.59
C LEU A 172 -3.00 13.45 -31.22
N THR A 173 -3.64 14.46 -31.79
CA THR A 173 -5.05 14.79 -31.57
C THR A 173 -5.95 13.66 -32.05
N PHE A 174 -5.71 13.15 -33.26
CA PHE A 174 -6.50 12.04 -33.82
C PHE A 174 -6.37 10.78 -33.00
N ALA A 175 -5.16 10.46 -32.56
CA ALA A 175 -4.95 9.28 -31.74
C ALA A 175 -5.58 9.43 -30.33
N ALA A 176 -5.62 10.65 -29.76
CA ALA A 176 -6.39 10.93 -28.54
C ALA A 176 -7.91 10.74 -28.74
N LEU A 177 -8.47 11.04 -29.92
CA LEU A 177 -9.88 10.78 -30.25
C LEU A 177 -10.22 9.28 -30.24
N ILE A 178 -9.24 8.40 -30.44
CA ILE A 178 -9.42 6.94 -30.33
C ILE A 178 -9.21 6.47 -28.88
N ILE A 179 -8.16 6.96 -28.21
CA ILE A 179 -7.81 6.52 -26.86
C ILE A 179 -8.87 6.94 -25.83
N LEU A 180 -9.29 8.21 -25.83
CA LEU A 180 -10.13 8.75 -24.77
C LEU A 180 -11.49 8.04 -24.64
N PRO A 181 -12.22 7.72 -25.73
CA PRO A 181 -13.45 6.93 -25.63
C PRO A 181 -13.22 5.50 -25.12
N LEU A 182 -12.15 4.83 -25.57
CA LEU A 182 -11.80 3.49 -25.09
C LEU A 182 -11.45 3.52 -23.60
N PHE A 183 -10.64 4.49 -23.18
CA PHE A 183 -10.27 4.71 -21.79
C PHE A 183 -11.49 5.02 -20.92
N ALA A 184 -12.37 5.90 -21.38
CA ALA A 184 -13.60 6.25 -20.68
C ALA A 184 -14.51 5.03 -20.54
N PHE A 185 -14.71 4.25 -21.61
CA PHE A 185 -15.51 3.03 -21.59
C PHE A 185 -15.03 2.04 -20.51
N TRP A 186 -13.74 1.72 -20.50
CA TRP A 186 -13.17 0.81 -19.49
C TRP A 186 -13.23 1.39 -18.08
N THR A 187 -13.01 2.70 -17.94
CA THR A 187 -13.06 3.37 -16.64
C THR A 187 -14.49 3.39 -16.08
N VAL A 188 -15.52 3.56 -16.92
CA VAL A 188 -16.94 3.49 -16.50
C VAL A 188 -17.27 2.12 -15.94
N LEU A 189 -16.84 1.05 -16.62
CA LEU A 189 -17.00 -0.32 -16.11
C LEU A 189 -16.28 -0.49 -14.77
N GLY A 190 -15.04 0.02 -14.67
CA GLY A 190 -14.24 -0.07 -13.44
C GLY A 190 -14.88 0.63 -12.25
N VAL A 191 -15.31 1.88 -12.43
CA VAL A 191 -15.97 2.69 -11.40
C VAL A 191 -17.28 2.05 -10.96
N ARG A 192 -18.05 1.50 -11.91
CA ARG A 192 -19.29 0.77 -11.64
C ARG A 192 -19.04 -0.39 -10.68
N GLU A 193 -18.01 -1.19 -10.91
CA GLU A 193 -17.72 -2.35 -10.06
C GLU A 193 -17.16 -1.96 -8.69
N VAL A 194 -16.23 -0.99 -8.63
CA VAL A 194 -15.63 -0.53 -7.36
C VAL A 194 -16.67 0.10 -6.42
N PHE A 195 -17.46 1.01 -6.98
CA PHE A 195 -18.44 1.78 -6.22
C PHE A 195 -19.86 1.23 -6.32
N LYS A 196 -20.06 0.06 -6.96
CA LYS A 196 -21.39 -0.58 -7.15
C LYS A 196 -22.47 0.36 -7.70
N LEU A 197 -22.05 1.37 -8.45
CA LEU A 197 -22.94 2.38 -9.02
C LEU A 197 -23.74 1.82 -10.20
N SER A 198 -24.85 2.48 -10.56
CA SER A 198 -25.52 2.21 -11.83
C SER A 198 -24.69 2.71 -13.01
N ALA A 199 -24.88 2.12 -14.19
CA ALA A 199 -24.12 2.49 -15.40
C ALA A 199 -24.20 4.00 -15.71
N GLY A 200 -25.39 4.62 -15.54
CA GLY A 200 -25.58 6.05 -15.74
C GLY A 200 -24.82 6.92 -14.73
N ARG A 201 -24.78 6.52 -13.45
CA ARG A 201 -24.01 7.24 -12.42
C ARG A 201 -22.51 7.10 -12.64
N SER A 202 -22.03 5.90 -12.99
CA SER A 202 -20.62 5.70 -13.34
C SER A 202 -20.21 6.51 -14.55
N LEU A 203 -21.06 6.57 -15.58
CA LEU A 203 -20.82 7.41 -16.76
C LEU A 203 -20.70 8.89 -16.37
N LEU A 204 -21.64 9.40 -15.56
CA LEU A 204 -21.62 10.78 -15.09
C LEU A 204 -20.35 11.08 -14.27
N VAL A 205 -19.96 10.20 -13.36
CA VAL A 205 -18.73 10.32 -12.57
C VAL A 205 -17.50 10.43 -13.47
N VAL A 206 -17.38 9.56 -14.48
CA VAL A 206 -16.24 9.57 -15.40
C VAL A 206 -16.21 10.81 -16.27
N ILE A 207 -17.36 11.23 -16.81
CA ILE A 207 -17.47 12.44 -17.62
C ILE A 207 -17.10 13.68 -16.82
N VAL A 208 -17.68 13.85 -15.63
CA VAL A 208 -17.42 15.02 -14.77
C VAL A 208 -15.97 15.04 -14.30
N SER A 209 -15.39 13.88 -13.93
CA SER A 209 -13.96 13.77 -13.62
C SER A 209 -13.08 14.15 -14.82
N GLY A 210 -13.46 13.73 -16.04
CA GLY A 210 -12.75 14.06 -17.27
C GLY A 210 -12.78 15.56 -17.58
N ILE A 211 -13.95 16.20 -17.43
CA ILE A 211 -14.12 17.65 -17.60
C ILE A 211 -13.27 18.40 -16.56
N LEU A 212 -13.32 17.99 -15.29
CA LEU A 212 -12.53 18.63 -14.24
C LEU A 212 -11.03 18.48 -14.51
N MET A 213 -10.59 17.29 -14.96
CA MET A 213 -9.22 17.06 -15.38
C MET A 213 -8.81 17.95 -16.56
N PHE A 214 -9.69 18.20 -17.52
CA PHE A 214 -9.41 19.11 -18.65
C PHE A 214 -9.28 20.57 -18.20
N ILE A 215 -10.06 21.00 -17.20
CA ILE A 215 -10.00 22.36 -16.64
C ILE A 215 -8.76 22.55 -15.78
N ILE A 216 -8.50 21.62 -14.85
CA ILE A 216 -7.37 21.70 -13.92
C ILE A 216 -6.06 21.43 -14.66
N GLY A 217 -6.07 20.54 -15.65
CA GLY A 217 -4.90 19.99 -16.33
C GLY A 217 -3.85 21.03 -16.75
N PRO A 218 -4.22 22.07 -17.50
CA PRO A 218 -3.29 23.11 -17.92
C PRO A 218 -2.60 23.86 -16.77
N MET A 219 -3.26 24.02 -15.61
CA MET A 219 -2.73 24.80 -14.48
C MET A 219 -1.55 24.12 -13.78
N ILE A 220 -1.50 22.79 -13.85
CA ILE A 220 -0.57 21.93 -13.11
C ILE A 220 0.37 21.14 -14.03
N LEU A 221 0.10 21.12 -15.33
CA LEU A 221 0.97 20.54 -16.34
C LEU A 221 2.43 21.02 -16.21
N PRO A 222 2.71 22.32 -15.91
CA PRO A 222 4.09 22.76 -15.70
C PRO A 222 4.79 22.03 -14.54
N LEU A 223 4.07 21.75 -13.46
CA LEU A 223 4.60 21.02 -12.31
C LEU A 223 4.96 19.57 -12.70
N PHE A 224 4.08 18.88 -13.42
CA PHE A 224 4.36 17.52 -13.86
C PHE A 224 5.45 17.44 -14.92
N ASN A 225 5.56 18.43 -15.80
CA ASN A 225 6.69 18.53 -16.72
C ASN A 225 8.01 18.67 -15.95
N MET A 226 8.05 19.55 -14.95
CA MET A 226 9.25 19.72 -14.11
C MET A 226 9.65 18.41 -13.43
N VAL A 227 8.68 17.68 -12.88
CA VAL A 227 8.92 16.39 -12.24
C VAL A 227 9.36 15.33 -13.26
N ALA A 228 8.61 15.15 -14.35
CA ALA A 228 8.83 14.06 -15.31
C ALA A 228 10.18 14.13 -16.03
N PHE A 229 10.68 15.34 -16.33
CA PHE A 229 11.99 15.53 -16.97
C PHE A 229 13.16 15.60 -15.98
N SER A 230 12.92 15.42 -14.68
CA SER A 230 13.96 15.36 -13.66
C SER A 230 14.00 13.97 -13.01
N PRO A 231 15.00 13.13 -13.35
CA PRO A 231 15.18 11.82 -12.73
C PRO A 231 15.28 11.91 -11.20
N PHE A 232 15.90 12.97 -10.69
CA PHE A 232 16.00 13.24 -9.26
C PHE A 232 14.62 13.50 -8.63
N LEU A 233 13.80 14.37 -9.25
CA LEU A 233 12.46 14.65 -8.72
C LEU A 233 11.53 13.44 -8.80
N LEU A 234 11.65 12.60 -9.84
CA LEU A 234 10.91 11.34 -9.91
C LEU A 234 11.29 10.37 -8.79
N ILE A 235 12.59 10.19 -8.53
CA ILE A 235 13.07 9.34 -7.43
C ILE A 235 12.62 9.91 -6.09
N MET A 236 12.75 11.22 -5.89
CA MET A 236 12.30 11.90 -4.68
C MET A 236 10.79 11.75 -4.48
N LEU A 237 9.98 11.94 -5.53
CA LEU A 237 8.53 11.74 -5.50
C LEU A 237 8.20 10.29 -5.17
N PHE A 238 8.90 9.33 -5.77
CA PHE A 238 8.73 7.91 -5.45
C PHE A 238 9.04 7.61 -3.99
N ILE A 239 10.12 8.14 -3.43
CA ILE A 239 10.50 7.95 -2.02
C ILE A 239 9.45 8.57 -1.08
N LEU A 240 8.99 9.80 -1.36
CA LEU A 240 7.97 10.48 -0.57
C LEU A 240 6.64 9.72 -0.59
N LEU A 241 6.22 9.26 -1.77
CA LEU A 241 4.97 8.53 -1.92
C LEU A 241 5.05 7.08 -1.45
N ARG A 242 6.25 6.48 -1.39
CA ARG A 242 6.44 5.10 -0.90
C ARG A 242 5.93 4.92 0.52
N GLY A 243 6.12 5.91 1.41
CA GLY A 243 5.58 5.89 2.77
C GLY A 243 4.05 5.87 2.79
N TYR A 244 3.44 6.79 2.04
CA TYR A 244 1.99 6.91 1.90
C TYR A 244 1.33 5.65 1.30
N PHE A 245 1.90 5.13 0.20
CA PHE A 245 1.42 3.88 -0.39
C PHE A 245 1.70 2.65 0.48
N GLY A 246 2.76 2.68 1.29
CA GLY A 246 3.06 1.64 2.28
C GLY A 246 1.93 1.47 3.30
N GLU A 247 1.37 2.57 3.81
CA GLU A 247 0.26 2.52 4.76
C GLU A 247 -1.05 2.05 4.11
N VAL A 248 -1.39 2.57 2.93
CA VAL A 248 -2.57 2.15 2.15
C VAL A 248 -2.50 0.66 1.78
N THR A 249 -1.32 0.14 1.42
CA THR A 249 -1.16 -1.28 1.05
C THR A 249 -1.13 -2.25 2.23
N ARG A 250 -0.76 -1.81 3.44
CA ARG A 250 -0.83 -2.65 4.65
C ARG A 250 -2.28 -3.02 5.00
N GLY A 251 -3.23 -2.09 4.86
CA GLY A 251 -4.65 -2.35 5.07
C GLY A 251 -5.23 -3.41 4.12
N HIS A 252 -4.81 -3.40 2.84
CA HIS A 252 -5.23 -4.41 1.86
C HIS A 252 -4.69 -5.81 2.16
N ARG A 253 -3.40 -5.94 2.51
CA ARG A 253 -2.82 -7.23 2.88
C ARG A 253 -3.47 -7.84 4.13
N ALA A 254 -3.77 -7.01 5.13
CA ALA A 254 -4.47 -7.46 6.34
C ALA A 254 -5.89 -7.99 6.01
N ARG A 255 -6.62 -7.34 5.09
CA ARG A 255 -7.95 -7.79 4.64
C ARG A 255 -7.89 -9.08 3.81
N ALA A 256 -6.91 -9.21 2.92
CA ALA A 256 -6.73 -10.40 2.11
C ALA A 256 -6.38 -11.61 2.98
N SER A 257 -5.42 -11.45 3.90
CA SER A 257 -5.06 -12.49 4.89
C SER A 257 -6.27 -12.90 5.74
N PHE A 258 -7.05 -11.92 6.22
CA PHE A 258 -8.26 -12.20 7.00
C PHE A 258 -9.27 -13.05 6.22
N ARG A 259 -9.55 -12.69 4.96
CA ARG A 259 -10.49 -13.46 4.13
C ARG A 259 -9.96 -14.86 3.86
N GLN A 260 -8.67 -15.01 3.54
CA GLN A 260 -8.06 -16.31 3.27
C GLN A 260 -8.14 -17.21 4.50
N ASN A 261 -7.78 -16.71 5.68
CA ASN A 261 -7.84 -17.51 6.90
C ASN A 261 -9.28 -17.79 7.34
N LEU A 262 -10.21 -16.87 7.08
CA LEU A 262 -11.64 -17.11 7.29
C LEU A 262 -12.15 -18.20 6.35
N GLU A 263 -11.79 -18.15 5.08
CA GLU A 263 -12.15 -19.17 4.09
C GLU A 263 -11.56 -20.53 4.48
N ALA A 264 -10.27 -20.58 4.84
CA ALA A 264 -9.62 -21.79 5.35
C ALA A 264 -10.35 -22.35 6.58
N ALA A 265 -10.67 -21.51 7.56
CA ALA A 265 -11.44 -21.90 8.75
C ALA A 265 -12.88 -22.32 8.43
N THR A 266 -13.49 -21.85 7.33
CA THR A 266 -14.81 -22.31 6.89
C THR A 266 -14.76 -23.62 6.10
N LEU A 267 -13.74 -23.82 5.27
CA LEU A 267 -13.56 -25.02 4.46
C LEU A 267 -13.06 -26.19 5.31
N ASN A 268 -12.16 -25.90 6.26
CA ASN A 268 -11.69 -26.83 7.27
C ASN A 268 -11.78 -26.19 8.66
N PRO A 269 -12.91 -26.39 9.37
CA PRO A 269 -13.06 -25.89 10.75
C PRO A 269 -12.05 -26.43 11.76
N ALA A 270 -11.31 -27.49 11.41
CA ALA A 270 -10.26 -28.13 12.20
C ALA A 270 -8.84 -27.74 11.73
N ASP A 271 -8.68 -26.58 11.07
CA ASP A 271 -7.36 -26.00 10.78
C ASP A 271 -6.93 -25.05 11.91
N ALA A 272 -6.07 -25.54 12.81
CA ALA A 272 -5.57 -24.76 13.95
C ALA A 272 -4.82 -23.49 13.51
N SER A 273 -3.95 -23.61 12.49
CA SER A 273 -3.18 -22.49 11.97
C SER A 273 -4.06 -21.40 11.35
N ALA A 274 -5.19 -21.75 10.73
CA ALA A 274 -6.15 -20.76 10.24
C ALA A 274 -6.77 -19.95 11.39
N HIS A 275 -7.17 -20.60 12.49
CA HIS A 275 -7.69 -19.90 13.67
C HIS A 275 -6.61 -19.08 14.38
N TYR A 276 -5.39 -19.60 14.51
CA TYR A 276 -4.25 -18.84 15.05
C TYR A 276 -4.00 -17.55 14.25
N ASN A 277 -3.94 -17.66 12.91
CA ASN A 277 -3.73 -16.49 12.06
C ASN A 277 -4.91 -15.50 12.11
N LEU A 278 -6.16 -15.97 12.24
CA LEU A 278 -7.31 -15.08 12.50
C LEU A 278 -7.16 -14.34 13.84
N GLY A 279 -6.69 -15.04 14.88
CA GLY A 279 -6.41 -14.46 16.19
C GLY A 279 -5.41 -13.31 16.10
N LEU A 280 -4.29 -13.51 15.41
CA LEU A 280 -3.28 -12.44 15.19
C LEU A 280 -3.88 -11.23 14.48
N ILE A 281 -4.77 -11.44 13.50
CA ILE A 281 -5.41 -10.34 12.78
C ILE A 281 -6.39 -9.56 13.67
N HIS A 282 -7.18 -10.25 14.49
CA HIS A 282 -8.05 -9.61 15.47
C HIS A 282 -7.24 -8.82 16.52
N GLN A 283 -6.12 -9.39 17.01
CA GLN A 283 -5.21 -8.73 17.94
C GLN A 283 -4.60 -7.46 17.32
N GLN A 284 -4.18 -7.50 16.06
CA GLN A 284 -3.69 -6.31 15.34
C GLN A 284 -4.75 -5.21 15.17
N ARG A 285 -6.04 -5.57 15.18
CA ARG A 285 -7.16 -4.63 15.14
C ARG A 285 -7.57 -4.12 16.52
N GLY A 286 -6.95 -4.62 17.60
CA GLY A 286 -7.34 -4.32 18.98
C GLY A 286 -8.60 -5.05 19.44
N GLU A 287 -9.09 -6.01 18.67
CA GLU A 287 -10.28 -6.83 18.96
C GLU A 287 -9.87 -8.01 19.85
N LEU A 288 -9.42 -7.72 21.08
CA LEU A 288 -8.77 -8.71 21.96
C LEU A 288 -9.66 -9.91 22.32
N ASP A 289 -10.96 -9.70 22.52
CA ASP A 289 -11.90 -10.78 22.87
C ASP A 289 -12.10 -11.76 21.72
N GLU A 290 -12.16 -11.27 20.47
CA GLU A 290 -12.24 -12.13 19.29
C GLU A 290 -10.91 -12.82 19.01
N ALA A 291 -9.78 -12.13 19.27
CA ALA A 291 -8.46 -12.74 19.18
C ALA A 291 -8.34 -13.92 20.14
N GLN A 292 -8.76 -13.73 21.39
CA GLN A 292 -8.77 -14.78 22.42
C GLN A 292 -9.57 -16.00 21.96
N LYS A 293 -10.82 -15.84 21.53
CA LYS A 293 -11.66 -16.96 21.05
C LYS A 293 -11.00 -17.75 19.92
N ARG A 294 -10.30 -17.05 19.02
CA ARG A 294 -9.61 -17.68 17.88
C ARG A 294 -8.37 -18.45 18.32
N PHE A 295 -7.59 -17.91 19.26
CA PHE A 295 -6.46 -18.63 19.83
C PHE A 295 -6.90 -19.83 20.69
N GLU A 296 -7.96 -19.68 21.49
CA GLU A 296 -8.58 -20.79 22.23
C GLU A 296 -9.04 -21.90 21.28
N ARG A 297 -9.67 -21.51 20.15
CA ARG A 297 -10.07 -22.49 19.15
C ARG A 297 -8.88 -23.19 18.49
N ALA A 298 -7.76 -22.49 18.29
CA ALA A 298 -6.56 -23.09 17.74
C ALA A 298 -6.00 -24.18 18.68
N ILE A 299 -5.88 -23.90 19.98
CA ILE A 299 -5.39 -24.88 20.98
C ILE A 299 -6.37 -26.04 21.23
N GLU A 300 -7.68 -25.83 21.04
CA GLU A 300 -8.68 -26.91 21.09
C GLU A 300 -8.53 -27.90 19.93
N ILE A 301 -8.07 -27.42 18.77
CA ILE A 301 -7.90 -28.23 17.57
C ILE A 301 -6.54 -28.92 17.60
N ASP A 302 -5.50 -28.16 17.91
CA ASP A 302 -4.12 -28.64 18.02
C ASP A 302 -3.50 -28.13 19.32
N ALA A 303 -3.34 -29.05 20.27
CA ALA A 303 -2.74 -28.74 21.57
C ALA A 303 -1.23 -28.42 21.47
N ASP A 304 -0.60 -28.72 20.34
CA ASP A 304 0.82 -28.44 20.08
C ASP A 304 1.05 -27.07 19.40
N GLU A 305 -0.01 -26.28 19.17
CA GLU A 305 0.10 -24.88 18.70
C GLU A 305 0.57 -23.96 19.85
N VAL A 306 1.84 -24.10 20.23
CA VAL A 306 2.47 -23.39 21.35
C VAL A 306 2.42 -21.86 21.19
N ASP A 307 2.52 -21.37 19.96
CA ASP A 307 2.43 -19.94 19.66
C ASP A 307 1.07 -19.34 20.08
N ALA A 308 -0.02 -20.12 20.03
CA ALA A 308 -1.33 -19.66 20.49
C ALA A 308 -1.36 -19.49 22.02
N HIS A 309 -0.72 -20.38 22.78
CA HIS A 309 -0.56 -20.21 24.23
C HIS A 309 0.24 -18.94 24.57
N TYR A 310 1.30 -18.64 23.80
CA TYR A 310 2.05 -17.39 23.97
C TYR A 310 1.17 -16.14 23.81
N GLN A 311 0.35 -16.09 22.75
CA GLN A 311 -0.54 -14.94 22.53
C GLN A 311 -1.65 -14.85 23.56
N LEU A 312 -2.24 -15.98 23.99
CA LEU A 312 -3.23 -16.02 25.07
C LEU A 312 -2.66 -15.51 26.38
N GLY A 313 -1.43 -15.89 26.73
CA GLY A 313 -0.75 -15.39 27.93
C GLY A 313 -0.55 -13.88 27.89
N ARG A 314 -0.17 -13.33 26.73
CA ARG A 314 -0.05 -11.88 26.54
C ARG A 314 -1.38 -11.16 26.66
N ILE A 315 -2.44 -11.67 26.02
CA ILE A 315 -3.78 -11.09 26.09
C ILE A 315 -4.30 -11.12 27.54
N ALA A 316 -4.16 -12.26 28.23
CA ALA A 316 -4.56 -12.40 29.63
C ALA A 316 -3.82 -11.41 30.54
N ARG A 317 -2.52 -11.22 30.34
CA ARG A 317 -1.73 -10.22 31.08
C ARG A 317 -2.20 -8.79 30.83
N GLU A 318 -2.46 -8.44 29.56
CA GLU A 318 -2.98 -7.12 29.18
C GLU A 318 -4.38 -6.85 29.78
N GLN A 319 -5.20 -7.90 29.94
CA GLN A 319 -6.51 -7.83 30.60
C GLN A 319 -6.44 -7.91 32.13
N GLY A 320 -5.25 -8.05 32.73
CA GLY A 320 -5.06 -8.17 34.18
C GLY A 320 -5.40 -9.55 34.75
N ARG A 321 -5.66 -10.56 33.91
CA ARG A 321 -5.87 -11.97 34.31
C ARG A 321 -4.52 -12.66 34.50
N LEU A 322 -3.79 -12.22 35.53
CA LEU A 322 -2.40 -12.62 35.75
C LEU A 322 -2.22 -14.13 36.00
N PRO A 323 -3.08 -14.84 36.76
CA PRO A 323 -2.98 -16.29 36.93
C PRO A 323 -3.14 -17.06 35.60
N ASP A 324 -4.12 -16.67 34.77
CA ASP A 324 -4.34 -17.27 33.45
C ASP A 324 -3.12 -17.05 32.55
N ALA A 325 -2.53 -15.85 32.60
CA ALA A 325 -1.34 -15.52 31.84
C ALA A 325 -0.15 -16.41 32.21
N ILE A 326 0.10 -16.59 33.52
CA ILE A 326 1.15 -17.48 34.03
C ILE A 326 0.91 -18.92 33.57
N ASN A 327 -0.32 -19.42 33.67
CA ASN A 327 -0.66 -20.77 33.22
C ASN A 327 -0.34 -20.94 31.73
N HIS A 328 -0.79 -20.03 30.87
CA HIS A 328 -0.50 -20.10 29.44
C HIS A 328 1.00 -20.00 29.12
N PHE A 329 1.75 -19.16 29.82
CA PHE A 329 3.21 -19.10 29.62
C PHE A 329 3.92 -20.36 30.13
N ASN A 330 3.43 -21.01 31.19
CA ASN A 330 3.96 -22.28 31.66
C ASN A 330 3.69 -23.42 30.66
N GLU A 331 2.54 -23.41 29.98
CA GLU A 331 2.25 -24.34 28.88
C GLU A 331 3.25 -24.18 27.72
N VAL A 332 3.71 -22.94 27.44
CA VAL A 332 4.76 -22.68 26.44
C VAL A 332 6.10 -23.28 26.88
N VAL A 333 6.51 -23.05 28.13
CA VAL A 333 7.74 -23.62 28.70
C VAL A 333 7.73 -25.15 28.70
N ALA A 334 6.56 -25.76 28.91
CA ALA A 334 6.44 -27.21 28.99
C ALA A 334 6.57 -27.93 27.64
N ARG A 335 6.14 -27.30 26.53
CA ARG A 335 5.98 -27.96 25.22
C ARG A 335 7.07 -27.70 24.20
N ASP A 336 7.66 -26.50 24.16
CA ASP A 336 8.74 -26.18 23.22
C ASP A 336 10.07 -26.13 23.96
N GLN A 337 11.04 -26.98 23.60
CA GLN A 337 12.39 -27.02 24.21
C GLN A 337 13.46 -26.22 23.43
N THR A 338 13.07 -25.36 22.48
CA THR A 338 14.00 -24.58 21.64
C THR A 338 14.34 -23.17 22.18
N HIS A 339 15.30 -22.50 21.52
CA HIS A 339 15.84 -21.16 21.87
C HIS A 339 14.79 -20.05 22.08
N ALA A 340 13.57 -20.19 21.54
CA ALA A 340 12.48 -19.23 21.70
C ALA A 340 11.97 -19.12 23.16
N GLN A 341 12.19 -20.15 23.98
CA GLN A 341 11.83 -20.14 25.40
C GLN A 341 12.59 -19.10 26.23
N HIS A 342 13.80 -18.66 25.86
CA HIS A 342 14.50 -17.71 26.72
C HIS A 342 13.68 -16.43 26.87
N GLU A 343 13.02 -15.97 25.80
CA GLU A 343 12.20 -14.75 25.87
C GLU A 343 10.91 -14.94 26.70
N ILE A 344 10.44 -16.19 26.92
CA ILE A 344 9.24 -16.46 27.73
C ILE A 344 9.48 -16.20 29.22
N TRP A 345 10.68 -16.52 29.73
CA TRP A 345 11.01 -16.32 31.14
C TRP A 345 10.94 -14.85 31.54
N ARG A 346 11.24 -13.95 30.60
CA ARG A 346 11.02 -12.51 30.78
C ARG A 346 9.53 -12.15 30.88
N GLU A 347 8.68 -12.74 30.06
CA GLU A 347 7.23 -12.50 30.11
C GLU A 347 6.62 -13.07 31.40
N ILE A 348 7.04 -14.27 31.82
CA ILE A 348 6.65 -14.88 33.10
C ILE A 348 7.07 -13.98 34.26
N GLY A 349 8.34 -13.57 34.33
CA GLY A 349 8.84 -12.68 35.36
C GLY A 349 8.14 -11.32 35.38
N ALA A 350 7.85 -10.74 34.22
CA ALA A 350 7.04 -9.51 34.11
C ALA A 350 5.60 -9.71 34.61
N THR A 351 5.03 -10.90 34.43
CA THR A 351 3.67 -11.25 34.88
C THR A 351 3.64 -11.40 36.40
N TYR A 352 4.60 -12.13 36.98
CA TYR A 352 4.75 -12.26 38.44
C TYR A 352 5.00 -10.90 39.11
N LEU A 353 5.81 -10.03 38.49
CA LEU A 353 5.99 -8.64 38.95
C LEU A 353 4.68 -7.86 38.99
N ALA A 354 3.85 -8.01 37.94
CA ALA A 354 2.54 -7.38 37.90
C ALA A 354 1.59 -7.95 38.96
N ALA A 355 1.76 -9.23 39.31
CA ALA A 355 0.99 -9.92 40.36
C ALA A 355 1.48 -9.60 41.79
N GLY A 356 2.61 -8.89 41.92
CA GLY A 356 3.26 -8.62 43.22
C GLY A 356 3.99 -9.83 43.81
N GLN A 357 4.13 -10.92 43.06
CA GLN A 357 4.86 -12.11 43.46
C GLN A 357 6.35 -11.92 43.13
N PHE A 358 7.03 -11.14 43.98
CA PHE A 358 8.39 -10.69 43.67
C PHE A 358 9.45 -11.79 43.71
N GLU A 359 9.24 -12.85 44.48
CA GLU A 359 10.14 -14.01 44.57
C GLU A 359 10.09 -14.84 43.29
N ASP A 360 8.90 -15.27 42.86
CA ASP A 360 8.70 -15.98 41.58
C ASP A 360 9.17 -15.15 40.37
N ALA A 361 8.98 -13.83 40.43
CA ALA A 361 9.49 -12.91 39.43
C ALA A 361 11.01 -12.90 39.36
N HIS A 362 11.67 -12.82 40.52
CA HIS A 362 13.13 -12.86 40.62
C HIS A 362 13.67 -14.14 39.99
N ASP A 363 13.15 -15.30 40.38
CA ASP A 363 13.63 -16.60 39.92
C ASP A 363 13.44 -16.78 38.41
N SER A 364 12.30 -16.32 37.87
CA SER A 364 12.02 -16.34 36.45
C SER A 364 12.96 -15.43 35.66
N LEU A 365 13.26 -14.24 36.19
CA LEU A 365 14.16 -13.27 35.54
C LEU A 365 15.62 -13.70 35.67
N GLU A 366 15.99 -14.42 36.72
CA GLU A 366 17.33 -15.01 36.86
C GLU A 366 17.59 -16.01 35.73
N ARG A 367 16.66 -16.95 35.52
CA ARG A 367 16.71 -17.91 34.39
C ARG A 367 16.81 -17.22 33.03
N PHE A 368 16.10 -16.09 32.86
CA PHE A 368 16.20 -15.29 31.64
C PHE A 368 17.61 -14.69 31.45
N LEU A 369 18.16 -14.10 32.51
CA LEU A 369 19.43 -13.38 32.48
C LEU A 369 20.66 -14.30 32.44
N GLU A 370 20.54 -15.57 32.85
CA GLU A 370 21.60 -16.58 32.67
C GLU A 370 22.04 -16.68 31.20
N HIS A 371 21.10 -16.55 30.27
CA HIS A 371 21.36 -16.68 28.83
C HIS A 371 21.52 -15.31 28.16
N ARG A 372 20.94 -14.25 28.76
CA ARG A 372 20.96 -12.87 28.24
C ARG A 372 21.34 -11.86 29.32
N ASN A 373 22.57 -11.96 29.80
CA ASN A 373 23.10 -11.14 30.89
C ASN A 373 23.08 -9.62 30.65
N MET A 374 23.00 -9.16 29.39
CA MET A 374 23.02 -7.75 28.99
C MET A 374 21.71 -7.32 28.30
N ASP A 375 20.56 -7.93 28.63
CA ASP A 375 19.25 -7.45 28.15
C ASP A 375 18.73 -6.30 29.04
N PRO A 376 18.58 -5.07 28.51
CA PRO A 376 18.15 -3.93 29.34
C PRO A 376 16.79 -4.11 29.99
N GLN A 377 15.83 -4.73 29.28
CA GLN A 377 14.50 -4.93 29.82
C GLN A 377 14.51 -5.96 30.95
N GLY A 378 15.20 -7.07 30.77
CA GLY A 378 15.38 -8.09 31.81
C GLY A 378 16.02 -7.54 33.07
N LEU A 379 17.12 -6.78 32.94
CA LEU A 379 17.83 -6.17 34.06
C LEU A 379 16.95 -5.15 34.80
N TYR A 380 16.19 -4.33 34.07
CA TYR A 380 15.22 -3.40 34.66
C TYR A 380 14.14 -4.13 35.46
N LEU A 381 13.55 -5.18 34.89
CA LEU A 381 12.54 -6.00 35.57
C LEU A 381 13.13 -6.68 36.81
N MET A 382 14.36 -7.20 36.71
CA MET A 382 15.06 -7.81 37.84
C MET A 382 15.27 -6.81 38.98
N GLY A 383 15.73 -5.60 38.65
CA GLY A 383 15.86 -4.51 39.62
C GLY A 383 14.54 -4.18 40.32
N ARG A 384 13.41 -4.19 39.59
CA ARG A 384 12.08 -4.01 40.17
C ARG A 384 11.66 -5.17 41.08
N ALA A 385 11.98 -6.41 40.74
CA ALA A 385 11.67 -7.58 41.55
C ALA A 385 12.45 -7.54 42.87
N LEU A 386 13.76 -7.27 42.80
CA LEU A 386 14.63 -7.09 43.96
C LEU A 386 14.18 -5.95 44.87
N ALA A 387 13.74 -4.84 44.30
CA ALA A 387 13.19 -3.71 45.05
C ALA A 387 11.91 -4.10 45.81
N GLY A 388 11.03 -4.89 45.18
CA GLY A 388 9.83 -5.44 45.80
C GLY A 388 10.12 -6.43 46.94
N LEU A 389 11.23 -7.17 46.84
CA LEU A 389 11.75 -8.02 47.92
C LEU A 389 12.46 -7.24 49.05
N GLY A 390 12.59 -5.92 48.93
CA GLY A 390 13.33 -5.09 49.89
C GLY A 390 14.86 -5.16 49.76
N ARG A 391 15.40 -5.85 48.75
CA ARG A 391 16.84 -5.98 48.46
C ARG A 391 17.35 -4.74 47.72
N GLN A 392 17.30 -3.57 48.36
CA GLN A 392 17.51 -2.28 47.70
C GLN A 392 18.90 -2.11 47.06
N ARG A 393 19.95 -2.66 47.68
CA ARG A 393 21.31 -2.59 47.12
C ARG A 393 21.40 -3.34 45.80
N GLU A 394 20.93 -4.57 45.78
CA GLU A 394 20.95 -5.42 44.59
C GLU A 394 20.01 -4.89 43.49
N ALA A 395 18.89 -4.28 43.90
CA ALA A 395 18.02 -3.57 42.98
C ALA A 395 18.75 -2.41 42.28
N ALA A 396 19.52 -1.61 43.03
CA ALA A 396 20.31 -0.53 42.47
C ALA A 396 21.42 -1.05 41.55
N ASP A 397 22.08 -2.15 41.90
CA ASP A 397 23.10 -2.79 41.08
C ASP A 397 22.53 -3.29 39.75
N ALA A 398 21.37 -3.97 39.77
CA ALA A 398 20.67 -4.40 38.57
C ALA A 398 20.24 -3.20 37.70
N MET A 399 19.83 -2.09 38.33
CA MET A 399 19.45 -0.88 37.63
C MET A 399 20.64 -0.18 36.97
N GLN A 400 21.81 -0.23 37.61
CA GLN A 400 23.06 0.26 37.04
C GLN A 400 23.52 -0.63 35.87
N ALA A 401 23.41 -1.95 36.00
CA ALA A 401 23.68 -2.88 34.92
C ALA A 401 22.74 -2.65 33.71
N CYS A 402 21.46 -2.36 33.94
CA CYS A 402 20.53 -1.95 32.88
C CYS A 402 21.02 -0.70 32.14
N ILE A 403 21.47 0.33 32.86
CA ILE A 403 22.00 1.56 32.27
C ILE A 403 23.25 1.27 31.41
N GLU A 404 24.14 0.42 31.91
CA GLU A 404 25.34 0.00 31.19
C GLU A 404 25.02 -0.80 29.92
N ALA A 405 24.08 -1.74 30.02
CA ALA A 405 23.61 -2.52 28.87
C ALA A 405 23.10 -1.61 27.73
N VAL A 406 22.28 -0.61 28.04
CA VAL A 406 21.79 0.35 27.00
C VAL A 406 22.93 1.20 26.42
N LYS A 407 23.90 1.61 27.25
CA LYS A 407 25.02 2.45 26.80
C LYS A 407 26.02 1.70 25.91
N THR A 408 26.20 0.42 26.17
CA THR A 408 27.12 -0.46 25.43
C THR A 408 26.47 -1.13 24.22
N ALA A 409 25.14 -1.07 24.11
CA ALA A 409 24.40 -1.60 22.96
C ALA A 409 24.74 -0.87 21.64
N PRO A 410 24.69 -1.59 20.49
CA PRO A 410 24.86 -0.99 19.17
C PRO A 410 23.89 0.17 18.91
N ALA A 411 24.33 1.19 18.17
CA ALA A 411 23.57 2.42 17.95
C ALA A 411 22.14 2.23 17.41
N TYR A 412 21.88 1.17 16.64
CA TYR A 412 20.53 0.88 16.13
C TYR A 412 19.54 0.41 17.20
N LYS A 413 20.02 -0.19 18.31
CA LYS A 413 19.19 -0.64 19.45
C LYS A 413 18.94 0.45 20.48
N TYR A 414 19.84 1.44 20.56
CA TYR A 414 19.74 2.53 21.53
C TYR A 414 18.35 3.22 21.49
N ARG A 415 17.81 3.47 20.29
CA ARG A 415 16.51 4.16 20.15
C ARG A 415 15.34 3.37 20.74
N THR A 416 15.34 2.05 20.60
CA THR A 416 14.28 1.17 21.13
C THR A 416 14.43 0.93 22.63
N GLU A 417 15.66 0.91 23.15
CA GLU A 417 15.96 0.57 24.54
C GLU A 417 16.09 1.80 25.46
N LYS A 418 16.11 3.02 24.89
CA LYS A 418 16.20 4.29 25.62
C LYS A 418 15.15 4.43 26.73
N ARG A 419 13.98 3.81 26.57
CA ARG A 419 12.95 3.79 27.60
C ARG A 419 13.47 3.23 28.92
N TRP A 420 14.14 2.07 28.88
CA TRP A 420 14.66 1.38 30.06
C TRP A 420 15.77 2.17 30.74
N LEU A 421 16.64 2.83 29.96
CA LEU A 421 17.64 3.76 30.48
C LEU A 421 17.01 4.86 31.35
N ASN A 422 15.94 5.48 30.87
CA ASN A 422 15.27 6.56 31.58
C ASN A 422 14.58 6.06 32.85
N GLU A 423 13.84 4.94 32.75
CA GLU A 423 13.14 4.35 33.90
C GLU A 423 14.14 3.88 34.97
N ALA A 424 15.27 3.31 34.57
CA ALA A 424 16.36 2.90 35.46
C ALA A 424 17.00 4.08 36.20
N GLN A 425 17.32 5.16 35.48
CA GLN A 425 17.85 6.38 36.08
C GLN A 425 16.87 7.04 37.04
N GLN A 426 15.57 7.04 36.70
CA GLN A 426 14.53 7.59 37.56
C GLN A 426 14.41 6.79 38.86
N PHE A 427 14.45 5.46 38.78
CA PHE A 427 14.42 4.60 39.96
C PHE A 427 15.57 4.91 40.93
N LEU A 428 16.82 4.97 40.41
CA LEU A 428 17.99 5.28 41.24
C LEU A 428 17.90 6.67 41.89
N ARG A 429 17.37 7.67 41.17
CA ARG A 429 17.16 9.02 41.72
C ARG A 429 16.09 9.07 42.81
N SER A 430 15.08 8.20 42.76
CA SER A 430 14.03 8.15 43.77
C SER A 430 14.44 7.47 45.08
N GLN A 431 15.57 6.76 45.06
CA GLN A 431 16.13 6.01 46.19
C GLN A 431 17.32 6.72 46.85
N ALA A 432 17.84 7.78 46.21
CA ALA A 432 18.88 8.66 46.72
C ALA A 432 18.27 9.83 47.48
#